data_AF-A0A416G6C8-F1
#
_entry.id   AF-A0A416G6C8-F1
#
_cell.length_a   1.000
_cell.length_b   1.000
_cell.length_c   1.000
_cell.angle_alpha   90.00
_cell.angle_beta   90.00
_cell.angle_gamma   90.00
#
_symmetry.space_group_name_H-M   'P 1'
#
loop_
_entity.id
_entity.type
_entity.pdbx_description
1 polymer ?
#
loop_
_entity_poly.entity_id
_entity_poly.type
_entity_poly.pdbx_seq_one_letter_code
_entity_poly.pdbx_strand_id
1 'polypeptide(L)'
;MQKLTIKNIGAIKLVEFEVNRINVFMGPQSSGKSTISKILCHCQWVEKTCFLNDKQLEYYQKQGVFYDSLVEYHKLEGYFHKNASIKYVGEAMT
;
A
#
# COMPACT_ATOMS: atom_id res chain seq x y z
N MET A 1 11.10 -10.76 -5.89
CA MET A 1 11.34 -9.31 -6.04
C MET A 1 10.05 -8.58 -5.70
N GLN A 2 10.07 -7.71 -4.69
CA GLN A 2 8.91 -6.93 -4.30
C GLN A 2 8.84 -5.61 -5.06
N LYS A 3 7.66 -5.21 -5.55
CA LYS A 3 7.46 -3.96 -6.31
C LYS A 3 6.20 -3.24 -5.85
N LEU A 4 6.30 -1.92 -5.68
CA LEU A 4 5.17 -1.06 -5.33
C LEU A 4 4.99 0.05 -6.37
N THR A 5 3.75 0.19 -6.86
CA THR A 5 3.31 1.30 -7.69
C THR A 5 2.11 1.98 -7.01
N ILE A 6 2.20 3.31 -6.82
CA ILE A 6 1.12 4.14 -6.25
C ILE A 6 0.78 5.24 -7.26
N LYS A 7 -0.52 5.46 -7.51
CA LYS A 7 -1.02 6.52 -8.40
C LYS A 7 -2.12 7.32 -7.73
N ASN A 8 -2.05 8.65 -7.85
CA ASN A 8 -3.07 9.61 -7.44
C ASN A 8 -3.57 9.44 -5.98
N ILE A 9 -2.65 9.36 -5.02
CA ILE A 9 -2.97 9.27 -3.58
C ILE A 9 -2.26 10.38 -2.80
N GLY A 10 -3.04 11.26 -2.16
CA GLY A 10 -2.53 12.41 -1.42
C GLY A 10 -1.73 13.33 -2.34
N ALA A 11 -0.47 13.61 -1.96
CA ALA A 11 0.48 14.39 -2.75
C ALA A 11 1.16 13.59 -3.88
N ILE A 12 0.93 12.27 -3.96
CA ILE A 12 1.60 11.38 -4.91
C ILE A 12 0.81 11.32 -6.21
N LYS A 13 1.40 11.79 -7.31
CA LYS A 13 0.86 11.59 -8.67
C LYS A 13 1.16 10.18 -9.18
N LEU A 14 2.44 9.80 -9.15
CA LEU A 14 2.95 8.50 -9.54
C LEU A 14 4.25 8.23 -8.80
N VAL A 15 4.39 7.04 -8.22
CA VAL A 15 5.68 6.50 -7.79
C VAL A 15 5.71 5.01 -8.09
N GLU A 16 6.84 4.52 -8.56
CA GLU A 16 7.08 3.11 -8.84
C GLU A 16 8.51 2.78 -8.44
N PHE A 17 8.68 1.75 -7.61
CA PHE A 17 10.00 1.32 -7.14
C PHE A 17 9.99 -0.14 -6.69
N GLU A 18 11.18 -0.73 -6.70
CA GLU A 18 11.44 -2.03 -6.08
C GLU A 18 11.65 -1.86 -4.58
N VAL A 19 11.01 -2.70 -3.79
CA VAL A 19 11.14 -2.67 -2.34
C VAL A 19 12.43 -3.38 -1.95
N ASN A 20 13.39 -2.61 -1.46
CA ASN A 20 14.67 -3.12 -1.00
C ASN A 20 14.63 -3.50 0.48
N ARG A 21 15.68 -4.16 0.97
CA ARG A 21 15.86 -4.41 2.41
C ARG A 21 15.84 -3.12 3.25
N ILE A 22 16.42 -2.05 2.70
CA ILE A 22 16.41 -0.70 3.28
C ILE A 22 15.92 0.27 2.21
N ASN A 23 14.87 1.04 2.52
CA ASN A 23 14.33 2.07 1.63
C ASN A 23 14.37 3.41 2.36
N VAL A 24 14.90 4.45 1.71
CA VAL A 24 14.96 5.81 2.27
C VAL A 24 14.06 6.73 1.46
N PHE A 25 12.99 7.24 2.08
CA PHE A 25 12.08 8.21 1.46
C PHE A 25 12.40 9.62 1.96
N MET A 26 12.94 10.49 1.09
CA MET A 26 13.33 11.86 1.43
C MET A 26 12.66 12.89 0.50
N GLY A 27 12.60 14.15 0.94
CA GLY A 27 12.00 15.24 0.17
C GLY A 27 11.26 16.27 1.05
N PRO A 28 10.72 17.34 0.44
CA PRO A 28 10.06 18.46 1.13
C PRO A 28 8.92 18.03 2.07
N GLN A 29 8.61 18.80 3.11
CA GLN A 29 7.46 18.52 3.97
C GLN A 29 6.16 18.39 3.15
N SER A 30 5.24 17.53 3.58
CA SER A 30 3.97 17.25 2.89
C SER A 30 4.08 16.61 1.50
N SER A 31 5.26 16.16 1.07
CA SER A 31 5.45 15.52 -0.25
C SER A 31 4.95 14.07 -0.37
N GLY A 32 4.23 13.54 0.62
CA GLY A 32 3.68 12.17 0.58
C GLY A 32 4.62 11.05 1.02
N LYS A 33 5.79 11.34 1.60
CA LYS A 33 6.74 10.32 2.10
C LYS A 33 6.09 9.33 3.07
N SER A 34 5.40 9.85 4.08
CA SER A 34 4.67 9.01 5.05
C SER A 34 3.51 8.26 4.40
N THR A 35 2.92 8.79 3.32
CA THR A 35 1.87 8.08 2.57
C THR A 35 2.45 6.86 1.86
N ILE A 36 3.63 6.97 1.24
CA ILE A 36 4.33 5.83 0.64
C ILE A 36 4.63 4.77 1.71
N SER A 37 5.21 5.16 2.84
CA SER A 37 5.58 4.20 3.89
C SER A 37 4.37 3.53 4.53
N LYS A 38 3.27 4.25 4.74
CA LYS A 38 2.00 3.70 5.24
C LYS A 38 1.41 2.66 4.28
N ILE A 39 1.34 2.98 2.99
CA ILE A 39 0.83 2.06 1.97
C ILE A 39 1.72 0.80 1.89
N LEU A 40 3.04 0.96 1.85
CA LEU A 40 3.97 -0.17 1.82
C LEU A 40 3.82 -1.05 3.07
N CYS A 41 3.75 -0.44 4.25
CA CYS A 41 3.55 -1.14 5.52
C CYS A 41 2.25 -1.97 5.49
N HIS A 42 1.15 -1.38 5.03
CA HIS A 42 -0.13 -2.07 4.92
C HIS A 42 -0.08 -3.24 3.94
N CYS A 43 0.53 -3.05 2.76
CA CYS A 43 0.71 -4.12 1.79
C CYS A 43 1.48 -5.32 2.38
N GLN A 44 2.59 -5.06 3.08
CA GLN A 44 3.40 -6.11 3.71
C GLN A 44 2.66 -6.79 4.87
N TRP A 45 1.87 -6.04 5.63
CA TRP A 45 1.05 -6.62 6.71
C TRP A 45 -0.07 -7.50 6.16
N VAL A 46 -0.76 -7.08 5.10
CA VAL A 46 -1.79 -7.88 4.42
C VAL A 46 -1.17 -9.14 3.82
N GLU A 47 -0.04 -9.03 3.09
CA GLU A 47 0.68 -10.19 2.54
C GLU A 47 1.00 -11.22 3.64
N LYS A 48 1.60 -10.77 4.74
CA LYS A 48 1.93 -11.63 5.88
C LYS A 48 0.69 -12.28 6.50
N THR A 49 -0.40 -11.53 6.61
CA THR A 49 -1.65 -12.00 7.22
C THR A 49 -2.34 -13.05 6.35
N CYS A 50 -2.36 -12.85 5.03
CA CYS A 50 -2.85 -13.82 4.07
C CYS A 50 -2.00 -15.09 4.05
N PHE A 51 -0.66 -14.95 4.11
CA PHE A 51 0.25 -16.09 4.15
C PHE A 51 0.03 -17.00 5.38
N LEU A 52 -0.36 -16.41 6.51
CA LEU A 52 -0.59 -17.15 7.75
C LEU A 52 -2.00 -17.74 7.87
N ASN A 53 -2.96 -17.29 7.04
CA ASN A 53 -4.36 -17.67 7.16
C ASN A 53 -5.11 -17.50 5.84
N ASP A 54 -5.45 -18.61 5.18
CA ASP A 54 -6.17 -18.60 3.91
C ASP A 54 -7.52 -17.85 3.95
N LYS A 55 -8.20 -17.82 5.11
CA LYS A 55 -9.46 -17.06 5.26
C LYS A 55 -9.24 -15.55 5.11
N GLN A 56 -8.03 -15.07 5.39
CA GLN A 56 -7.68 -13.66 5.22
C GLN A 56 -7.51 -13.31 3.75
N LEU A 57 -7.02 -14.25 2.93
CA LEU A 57 -6.96 -14.05 1.48
C LEU A 57 -8.36 -13.80 0.91
N GLU A 58 -9.32 -14.67 1.23
CA GLU A 58 -10.72 -14.51 0.83
C GLU A 58 -11.33 -13.19 1.37
N TYR A 59 -10.94 -12.79 2.58
CA TYR A 59 -11.40 -11.54 3.18
C TYR A 59 -10.90 -10.31 2.42
N TYR A 60 -9.60 -10.22 2.13
CA TYR A 60 -9.01 -9.07 1.42
C TYR A 60 -9.34 -9.03 -0.08
N GLN A 61 -9.75 -10.15 -0.67
CA GLN A 61 -10.25 -10.18 -2.05
C GLN A 61 -11.65 -9.56 -2.20
N LYS A 62 -12.41 -9.41 -1.11
CA LYS A 62 -13.71 -8.73 -1.16
C LYS A 62 -13.51 -7.26 -1.50
N GLN A 63 -14.39 -6.76 -2.37
CA GLN A 63 -14.36 -5.37 -2.80
C GLN A 63 -14.41 -4.42 -1.60
N GLY A 64 -13.54 -3.41 -1.60
CA GLY A 64 -13.48 -2.38 -0.55
C GLY A 64 -12.64 -2.75 0.67
N VAL A 65 -12.56 -4.02 1.08
CA VAL A 65 -11.92 -4.42 2.34
C VAL A 65 -10.46 -3.97 2.48
N PHE A 66 -9.64 -4.16 1.43
CA PHE A 66 -8.26 -3.66 1.45
C PHE A 66 -8.20 -2.13 1.61
N TYR A 67 -9.08 -1.42 0.89
CA TYR A 67 -9.13 0.03 0.92
C TYR A 67 -9.60 0.54 2.28
N ASP A 68 -10.69 -0.01 2.82
CA ASP A 68 -11.27 0.40 4.09
C ASP A 68 -10.29 0.17 5.24
N SER A 69 -9.67 -1.02 5.29
CA SER A 69 -8.65 -1.34 6.30
C SER A 69 -7.43 -0.41 6.23
N LEU A 70 -6.96 -0.08 5.02
CA LEU A 70 -5.86 0.86 4.81
C LEU A 70 -6.23 2.26 5.31
N VAL A 71 -7.40 2.75 4.89
CA VAL A 71 -7.87 4.11 5.21
C VAL A 71 -8.11 4.26 6.71
N GLU A 72 -8.82 3.32 7.32
CA GLU A 72 -9.18 3.36 8.74
C GLU A 72 -7.94 3.28 9.65
N TYR A 73 -7.02 2.36 9.34
CA TYR A 73 -5.83 2.13 10.17
C TYR A 73 -4.81 3.27 10.04
N HIS A 74 -4.55 3.73 8.81
CA HIS A 74 -3.51 4.73 8.55
C HIS A 74 -4.02 6.18 8.51
N LYS A 75 -5.33 6.40 8.74
CA LYS A 75 -6.01 7.71 8.71
C LYS A 75 -5.76 8.45 7.40
N LEU A 76 -6.13 7.78 6.30
CA LEU A 76 -5.95 8.27 4.92
C LEU A 76 -7.27 8.73 4.29
N GLU A 77 -8.26 9.09 5.11
CA GLU A 77 -9.56 9.59 4.64
C GLU A 77 -9.34 10.81 3.73
N GLY A 78 -9.94 10.78 2.54
CA GLY A 78 -9.83 11.86 1.54
C GLY A 78 -8.51 11.90 0.75
N TYR A 79 -7.58 10.97 0.95
CA TYR A 79 -6.32 10.94 0.19
C TYR A 79 -6.50 10.37 -1.22
N PHE A 80 -7.49 9.51 -1.45
CA PHE A 80 -7.63 8.78 -2.70
C PHE A 80 -8.44 9.60 -3.71
N HIS A 81 -7.76 10.05 -4.77
CA HIS A 81 -8.38 10.83 -5.84
C HIS A 81 -9.09 9.93 -6.86
N LYS A 82 -9.81 10.54 -7.80
CA LYS A 82 -10.36 9.82 -8.96
C LYS A 82 -9.22 9.11 -9.71
N ASN A 83 -9.40 7.83 -10.02
CA ASN A 83 -8.38 6.96 -10.64
C ASN A 83 -7.15 6.71 -9.75
N ALA A 84 -7.31 6.72 -8.43
CA ALA A 84 -6.28 6.23 -7.51
C ALA A 84 -6.07 4.72 -7.67
N SER A 85 -4.82 4.28 -7.55
CA SER A 85 -4.50 2.84 -7.59
C SER A 85 -3.26 2.51 -6.79
N ILE A 86 -3.27 1.34 -6.15
CA ILE A 86 -2.10 0.73 -5.52
C ILE A 86 -1.89 -0.62 -6.21
N LYS A 87 -0.67 -0.90 -6.65
CA LYS A 87 -0.26 -2.24 -7.11
C LYS A 87 0.97 -2.65 -6.32
N TYR A 88 0.83 -3.73 -5.56
CA TYR A 88 1.93 -4.35 -4.84
C TYR A 88 2.14 -5.76 -5.38
N VAL A 89 3.38 -6.08 -5.73
CA VAL A 89 3.81 -7.43 -6.12
C VAL A 89 4.71 -7.90 -4.98
N GLY A 90 4.22 -8.89 -4.22
CA GLY A 90 4.94 -9.52 -3.12
C GLY A 90 5.76 -10.73 -3.55
N GLU A 91 6.29 -11.47 -2.57
CA GLU A 91 7.04 -12.72 -2.79
C GLU A 91 6.35 -13.94 -2.20
N ALA A 92 5.49 -13.75 -1.19
CA ALA A 92 4.93 -14.86 -0.42
C ALA A 92 3.65 -15.46 -1.02
N MET A 93 3.02 -14.76 -1.96
CA MET A 93 1.73 -15.12 -2.56
C MET A 93 1.94 -15.30 -4.07
N THR A 94 2.28 -16.52 -4.50
CA THR A 94 2.48 -16.88 -5.92
C THR A 94 1.34 -17.76 -6.42
#